data_AF-A0A534HE30-F1
#
_entry.id   AF-A0A534HE30-F1
#
_cell.length_a   1.000
_cell.length_b   1.000
_cell.length_c   1.000
_cell.angle_alpha   90.00
_cell.angle_beta   90.00
_cell.angle_gamma   90.00
#
_symmetry.space_group_name_H-M   'P 1'
#
loop_
_entity.id
_entity.type
_entity.pdbx_description
1 polymer ?
#
loop_
_entity_poly.entity_id
_entity_poly.type
_entity_poly.pdbx_seq_one_letter_code
_entity_poly.pdbx_strand_id
1 'polypeptide(L)' 'IVPIPGTRRIRNLEENLGALEVRLEDADLEAIEAVFPAGTAAGARYTEAMMRLSRG' A
#
# COMPACT_ATOMS: atom_id res chain seq x y z
N ILE A 1 6.38 -2.32 10.40
CA ILE A 1 6.08 -2.52 8.97
C ILE A 1 7.18 -1.81 8.19
N VAL A 2 7.81 -2.45 7.19
CA VAL A 2 8.83 -1.81 6.34
C VAL A 2 8.30 -1.81 4.91
N PRO A 3 8.06 -0.65 4.29
CA PRO A 3 7.59 -0.59 2.91
C PRO A 3 8.72 -0.93 1.94
N ILE A 4 8.41 -1.66 0.87
CA ILE A 4 9.33 -1.92 -0.25
C ILE A 4 8.72 -1.27 -1.50
N PRO A 5 9.02 0.01 -1.79
CA PRO A 5 8.42 0.71 -2.91
C PRO A 5 8.92 0.14 -4.24
N GLY A 6 8.00 -0.41 -5.03
CA GLY A 6 8.29 -0.95 -6.37
C GLY A 6 7.81 0.01 -7.46
N THR A 7 8.73 0.59 -8.23
CA THR A 7 8.41 1.42 -9.39
C THR A 7 9.48 1.31 -10.46
N ARG A 8 9.12 1.56 -11.72
CA ARG A 8 10.04 1.57 -12.88
C ARG A 8 10.41 2.97 -13.34
N ARG A 9 9.87 4.02 -12.71
CA ARG A 9 10.07 5.42 -13.09
C ARG A 9 10.78 6.16 -11.97
N ILE A 10 11.84 6.88 -12.31
CA ILE A 10 12.66 7.63 -11.34
C ILE A 10 11.81 8.65 -10.57
N ARG A 11 10.97 9.41 -11.28
CA ARG A 11 10.06 10.40 -10.65
C ARG A 11 9.22 9.80 -9.51
N ASN A 12 8.68 8.60 -9.71
CA ASN A 12 7.87 7.93 -8.68
C ASN A 12 8.73 7.43 -7.52
N LEU A 13 9.99 7.08 -7.75
CA LEU A 13 10.92 6.73 -6.68
C LEU A 13 11.20 7.95 -5.81
N GLU A 14 11.47 9.10 -6.43
CA GLU A 14 11.69 10.37 -5.74
C GLU A 14 10.46 10.78 -4.91
N GLU A 15 9.26 10.67 -5.50
CA GLU A 15 7.99 10.92 -4.80
C GLU A 15 7.80 10.00 -3.59
N ASN A 16 8.04 8.69 -3.75
CA ASN A 16 7.95 7.73 -2.64
C ASN A 16 8.95 8.02 -1.53
N LEU A 17 10.17 8.49 -1.87
CA LEU A 17 11.17 8.89 -0.88
C LEU A 17 10.76 10.16 -0.13
N GLY A 18 10.04 11.08 -0.79
CA GLY A 18 9.47 12.28 -0.15
C GLY A 18 8.51 11.97 0.99
N ALA A 19 7.94 10.76 1.05
CA ALA A 19 7.11 10.32 2.18
C ALA A 19 7.87 10.34 3.54
N LEU A 20 9.20 10.30 3.54
CA LEU A 20 10.01 10.43 4.76
C LEU A 20 9.89 11.80 5.43
N GLU A 21 9.49 12.82 4.68
CA GLU A 21 9.32 14.20 5.17
C GLU A 21 7.89 14.46 5.64
N VAL A 22 6.95 13.55 5.33
CA VAL A 22 5.56 13.67 5.73
C VAL A 22 5.40 13.27 7.19
N ARG A 23 4.74 14.13 7.97
CA ARG A 23 4.31 13.84 9.34
C ARG A 23 2.80 13.88 9.37
N LEU A 24 2.20 12.80 9.87
CA LEU A 24 0.76 12.73 10.10
C LEU A 24 0.51 13.08 11.56
N GLU A 25 -0.45 13.95 11.80
CA GLU A 25 -0.96 14.24 13.14
C GLU A 25 -2.05 13.24 13.52
N ASP A 26 -2.41 13.22 14.80
CA ASP A 26 -3.42 12.28 15.30
C ASP A 26 -4.76 12.42 14.55
N ALA A 27 -5.15 13.64 14.21
CA ALA A 27 -6.36 13.91 13.43
C ALA A 27 -6.31 13.31 12.01
N ASP A 28 -5.13 13.28 11.38
CA ASP A 28 -4.96 12.66 10.07
C ASP A 28 -5.12 11.14 10.17
N LEU A 29 -4.53 10.54 11.21
CA LEU A 29 -4.64 9.10 11.47
C LEU A 29 -6.09 8.70 11.76
N GLU A 30 -6.82 9.48 12.56
CA GLU A 30 -8.24 9.26 12.83
C GLU A 30 -9.09 9.34 11.56
N ALA A 31 -8.84 10.35 10.71
CA ALA A 31 -9.54 10.50 9.45
C ALA A 31 -9.28 9.33 8.49
N ILE A 32 -8.04 8.83 8.43
CA ILE A 32 -7.68 7.67 7.61
C ILE A 32 -8.40 6.41 8.10
N GLU A 33 -8.38 6.13 9.40
CA GLU A 33 -9.04 4.93 9.96
C GLU A 33 -10.56 4.97 9.76
N ALA A 34 -11.18 6.14 9.86
CA ALA A 34 -12.62 6.30 9.66
C ALA A 34 -13.07 5.97 8.21
N VAL A 35 -12.23 6.27 7.21
CA VAL A 35 -12.54 6.03 5.79
C VAL A 35 -12.07 4.66 5.33
N PHE A 36 -10.96 4.16 5.89
CA PHE A 36 -10.34 2.90 5.46
C PHE A 36 -9.89 2.06 6.66
N PRO A 37 -10.85 1.40 7.34
CA PRO A 37 -10.55 0.60 8.51
C PRO A 37 -9.55 -0.52 8.24
N ALA A 38 -8.79 -0.89 9.26
CA ALA A 38 -7.88 -2.02 9.16
C ALA A 38 -8.61 -3.30 8.72
N GLY A 39 -8.14 -3.93 7.65
CA GLY A 39 -8.71 -5.17 7.11
C GLY A 39 -9.75 -4.99 6.01
N THR A 40 -10.17 -3.77 5.69
CA THR A 40 -11.14 -3.53 4.59
C THR A 40 -10.64 -4.00 3.22
N ALA A 41 -9.32 -3.95 2.99
CA ALA A 41 -8.71 -4.48 1.76
C ALA A 41 -8.14 -5.89 1.90
N ALA A 42 -8.51 -6.64 2.95
CA ALA A 42 -8.12 -8.03 3.06
C ALA A 42 -8.89 -8.88 2.03
N GLY A 43 -8.17 -9.57 1.16
CA GLY A 43 -8.75 -10.37 0.09
C GLY A 43 -7.68 -11.00 -0.79
N ALA A 44 -8.08 -11.92 -1.66
CA ALA A 44 -7.15 -12.62 -2.52
C ALA A 44 -6.58 -11.67 -3.58
N ARG A 45 -5.24 -11.51 -3.62
CA ARG A 45 -4.55 -10.71 -4.65
C ARG A 45 -4.82 -11.20 -6.07
N TYR A 46 -5.13 -12.50 -6.21
CA TYR A 46 -5.44 -13.18 -7.45
C TYR A 46 -6.71 -14.02 -7.24
N THR A 47 -7.52 -14.17 -8.29
CA THR A 47 -8.62 -15.13 -8.28
C THR A 47 -8.09 -16.56 -8.15
N GLU A 48 -8.91 -17.50 -7.68
CA GLU A 48 -8.50 -18.91 -7.53
C GLU A 48 -7.93 -19.51 -8.84
N ALA A 49 -8.53 -19.15 -9.98
CA ALA A 49 -8.06 -19.56 -11.29
C ALA A 49 -6.65 -19.02 -11.60
N MET A 50 -6.37 -17.76 -11.27
CA MET A 50 -5.04 -17.14 -11.46
C MET A 50 -4.00 -17.71 -10.49
N MET A 51 -4.39 -18.05 -9.26
CA MET A 51 -3.47 -18.70 -8.30
C MET A 51 -3.04 -20.09 -8.78
N ARG A 52 -3.95 -20.87 -9.37
CA ARG A 52 -3.63 -22.20 -9.95
C ARG A 52 -2.62 -22.12 -11.09
N LEU A 53 -2.66 -21.04 -11.87
CA LEU A 53 -1.73 -20.83 -13.00
C LEU A 53 -0.29 -20.52 -12.56
N SER A 54 -0.10 -19.90 -11.38
CA SER A 54 1.24 -19.54 -10.86
C SER A 54 2.02 -20.69 -10.22
N ARG A 55 1.40 -21.87 -10.06
CA ARG A 55 2.00 -23.07 -9.43
C ARG A 55 2.41 -24.14 -10.47
N GLY A 56 2.71 -23.73 -11.70
CA GLY A 56 3.23 -24.58 -12.77
C GLY A 56 4.76 -24.60 -12.79
#